data_AF-A0A2E3IYZ1-F1
#
_entry.id   AF-A0A2E3IYZ1-F1
#
_cell.length_a   1.000
_cell.length_b   1.000
_cell.length_c   1.000
_cell.angle_alpha   90.00
_cell.angle_beta   90.00
_cell.angle_gamma   90.00
#
_symmetry.space_group_name_H-M   'P 1'
#
loop_
_entity.id
_entity.type
_entity.pdbx_description
1 polymer ?
#
loop_
_entity_poly.entity_id
_entity_poly.type
_entity_poly.pdbx_seq_one_letter_code
_entity_poly.pdbx_strand_id
1 'polypeptide(L)' 'MVTCPKEVSGYTDMVVKVKEPLDLEYGLLRPCQILFCYFHFAASRAVRTAI' A
#
# COMPACT_ATOMS: atom_id res chain seq x y z
N MET A 1 -20.24 6.04 0.50
CA MET A 1 -19.02 6.72 0.99
C MET A 1 -18.13 5.66 1.59
N VAL A 2 -16.83 5.73 1.32
CA VAL A 2 -15.84 4.82 1.93
C VAL A 2 -15.43 5.40 3.28
N THR A 3 -15.45 4.59 4.35
CA THR A 3 -15.29 5.08 5.72
C THR A 3 -13.96 4.71 6.37
N CYS A 4 -13.27 3.70 5.82
CA CYS A 4 -11.98 3.26 6.35
C CYS A 4 -11.00 2.78 5.27
N PRO A 5 -9.68 2.76 5.54
CA PRO A 5 -8.67 2.30 4.58
C PRO A 5 -8.85 0.85 4.12
N LYS A 6 -9.42 -0.01 4.97
CA LYS A 6 -9.69 -1.42 4.65
C LYS A 6 -10.72 -1.57 3.53
N GLU A 7 -11.70 -0.68 3.47
CA GLU A 7 -12.68 -0.66 2.37
C GLU A 7 -12.02 -0.22 1.05
N VAL A 8 -11.14 0.78 1.07
CA VAL A 8 -10.41 1.21 -0.14
C VAL A 8 -9.57 0.06 -0.70
N SER A 9 -8.70 -0.48 0.14
CA SER A 9 -7.77 -1.56 -0.26
C SER A 9 -8.48 -2.86 -0.63
N GLY A 10 -9.61 -3.17 0.02
CA GLY A 10 -10.38 -4.41 -0.15
C GLY A 10 -11.26 -4.50 -1.39
N TYR A 11 -11.53 -3.40 -2.10
CA TYR A 11 -12.42 -3.43 -3.29
C TYR A 11 -11.78 -2.84 -4.55
N THR A 12 -10.53 -2.38 -4.49
CA THR A 12 -9.86 -1.72 -5.61
C THR A 12 -8.78 -2.59 -6.22
N ASP A 13 -8.67 -2.54 -7.55
CA ASP A 13 -7.57 -3.17 -8.29
C ASP A 13 -6.29 -2.32 -8.25
N MET A 14 -6.43 -1.00 -8.00
CA MET A 14 -5.33 -0.05 -7.93
C MET A 14 -5.48 0.91 -6.75
N VAL A 15 -4.38 1.09 -6.01
CA VAL A 15 -4.26 2.04 -4.90
C VAL A 15 -3.20 3.08 -5.26
N VAL A 16 -3.59 4.34 -5.24
CA VAL A 16 -2.69 5.48 -5.48
C VAL A 16 -2.45 6.21 -4.16
N LYS A 17 -1.19 6.39 -3.79
CA LYS A 17 -0.79 7.10 -2.58
C LYS A 17 0.34 8.08 -2.88
N VAL A 18 0.49 9.08 -2.02
CA VAL A 18 1.65 9.99 -2.09
C VAL A 18 2.90 9.26 -1.58
N LYS A 19 2.82 8.65 -0.41
CA LYS A 19 3.96 8.03 0.28
C LYS A 19 3.87 6.51 0.30
N GLU A 20 5.01 5.89 0.58
CA GLU A 20 5.16 4.46 0.83
C GLU A 20 4.20 3.95 1.92
N PRO A 21 3.77 2.68 1.84
CA PRO A 21 3.00 2.07 2.92
C PRO A 21 3.83 1.96 4.20
N LEU A 22 3.18 2.15 5.35
CA LEU A 22 3.76 1.95 6.68
C LEU A 22 3.40 0.57 7.24
N ASP A 23 4.02 0.17 8.34
CA ASP A 23 3.88 -1.17 8.94
C ASP A 23 2.43 -1.59 9.24
N LEU A 24 1.59 -0.64 9.66
CA LEU A 24 0.16 -0.88 9.93
C LEU A 24 -0.67 -1.11 8.65
N GLU A 25 -0.14 -0.76 7.49
CA GLU A 25 -0.85 -0.79 6.21
C GLU A 25 -0.49 -2.02 5.37
N TYR A 26 0.61 -2.73 5.67
CA TYR A 26 1.00 -3.92 4.92
C TYR A 26 -0.09 -4.99 4.92
N GLY A 27 -0.80 -5.17 6.05
CA GLY A 27 -1.92 -6.10 6.15
C GLY A 27 -3.17 -5.71 5.36
N LEU A 28 -3.20 -4.52 4.77
CA LEU A 28 -4.26 -4.05 3.89
C LEU A 28 -3.94 -4.31 2.41
N LEU A 29 -2.67 -4.50 2.06
CA LEU A 29 -2.24 -4.79 0.70
C LEU A 29 -2.65 -6.20 0.30
N ARG A 30 -2.95 -6.40 -0.98
CA ARG A 30 -3.42 -7.67 -1.52
C ARG A 30 -2.60 -8.12 -2.72
N PRO A 31 -2.44 -9.44 -2.92
CA PRO A 31 -1.87 -9.96 -4.15
C PRO A 31 -2.64 -9.44 -5.38
N CYS A 32 -1.92 -9.26 -6.49
CA CYS A 32 -2.47 -8.78 -7.77
C CYS A 32 -3.10 -7.38 -7.74
N GLN A 33 -2.78 -6.55 -6.74
CA GLN A 33 -3.17 -5.15 -6.68
C GLN A 33 -2.05 -4.23 -7.18
N ILE A 34 -2.40 -3.21 -7.96
CA ILE A 34 -1.44 -2.19 -8.41
C ILE A 34 -1.29 -1.15 -7.29
N LEU A 35 -0.08 -1.00 -6.75
CA LEU A 35 0.24 0.06 -5.77
C LEU A 35 1.15 1.10 -6.42
N PHE A 36 0.66 2.34 -6.55
CA PHE A 36 1.41 3.45 -7.15
C PHE A 36 1.65 4.57 -6.13
N CYS A 37 2.90 4.73 -5.70
CA CYS A 37 3.33 5.77 -4.76
C CYS A 37 4.86 5.99 -4.79
N TYR A 38 5.35 6.98 -4.05
CA TYR A 38 6.79 7.17 -3.88
C TYR A 38 7.38 6.21 -2.84
N PHE A 39 7.93 5.09 -3.29
CA PHE A 39 8.42 4.03 -2.42
C PHE A 39 9.75 4.29 -1.71
N HIS A 40 10.64 5.08 -2.33
CA HIS A 40 11.99 5.31 -1.81
C HIS A 40 12.75 3.99 -1.48
N PHE A 41 12.57 2.94 -2.28
CA PHE A 41 13.10 1.59 -2.00
C PHE A 41 14.59 1.53 -1.68
N ALA A 42 15.40 2.43 -2.22
CA ALA A 42 16.82 2.50 -1.94
C ALA A 42 17.12 2.84 -0.46
N ALA A 43 16.27 3.64 0.17
CA ALA A 43 16.45 4.15 1.53
C ALA A 43 15.85 3.25 2.62
N SER A 44 14.97 2.31 2.27
CA SER A 44 14.30 1.44 3.25
C SER A 44 14.25 -0.02 2.79
N ARG A 45 14.98 -0.88 3.52
CA ARG A 45 14.90 -2.34 3.32
C ARG A 45 13.55 -2.88 3.78
N ALA A 46 13.00 -2.35 4.87
CA ALA A 46 11.73 -2.82 5.45
C ALA A 46 10.59 -2.73 4.43
N VAL A 47 10.41 -1.56 3.81
CA VAL A 47 9.41 -1.33 2.76
C VAL A 47 9.65 -2.29 1.60
N ARG A 48 10.90 -2.45 1.13
CA ARG A 48 11.23 -3.34 0.02
C ARG A 48 10.91 -4.82 0.29
N THR A 49 11.00 -5.27 1.54
CA THR A 49 10.75 -6.68 1.90
C THR A 49 9.30 -6.95 2.32
N ALA A 50 8.54 -5.90 2.65
CA ALA A 50 7.17 -6.03 3.12
C ALA A 50 6.13 -6.08 1.99
N ILE A 51 6.51 -5.62 0.79
CA ILE A 51 5.66 -5.55 -0.40
C ILE A 51 6.09 -6.64 -1.38
#